data_AF-A0A0G2AUJ3-F1
#
_entry.id   AF-A0A0G2AUJ3-F1
#
_cell.length_a   1.000
_cell.length_b   1.000
_cell.length_c   1.000
_cell.angle_alpha   90.00
_cell.angle_beta   90.00
_cell.angle_gamma   90.00
#
_symmetry.space_group_name_H-M   'P 1'
#
loop_
_entity.id
_entity.type
_entity.pdbx_description
1 polymer ?
#
loop_
_entity_poly.entity_id
_entity_poly.type
_entity_poly.pdbx_seq_one_letter_code
_entity_poly.pdbx_strand_id
1 'polypeptide(L)'
;MRVSLFVAGVLGAIFFPPWVPLVCMGALALRFRAWEVIILGMLVDFLWLPSGAFFGTLPLFTIAGLILAWGLEPLRSEFLLRR
;
A
#
# COMPACT_ATOMS: atom_id res chain seq x y z
N MET A 1 -16.07 -2.84 2.93
CA MET A 1 -15.16 -2.98 1.76
C MET A 1 -13.79 -2.37 2.01
N ARG A 2 -13.67 -1.09 2.38
CA ARG A 2 -12.36 -0.45 2.62
C ARG A 2 -11.54 -1.14 3.73
N VAL A 3 -12.14 -1.30 4.92
CA VAL A 3 -11.50 -1.98 6.07
C VAL A 3 -11.13 -3.43 5.75
N SER A 4 -11.97 -4.13 4.98
CA SER A 4 -11.73 -5.54 4.59
C SER A 4 -10.45 -5.69 3.76
N LEU A 5 -10.19 -4.77 2.84
CA LEU A 5 -8.96 -4.77 2.02
C LEU A 5 -7.73 -4.38 2.84
N PHE A 6 -7.88 -3.45 3.79
CA PHE A 6 -6.79 -3.09 4.70
C PHE A 6 -6.39 -4.28 5.58
N VAL A 7 -7.38 -4.95 6.20
CA VAL A 7 -7.15 -6.16 7.00
C VAL A 7 -6.53 -7.28 6.16
N ALA A 8 -7.00 -7.49 4.92
CA ALA A 8 -6.39 -8.44 4.01
C ALA A 8 -4.93 -8.08 3.67
N GLY A 9 -4.62 -6.79 3.51
CA GLY A 9 -3.26 -6.31 3.31
C GLY A 9 -2.36 -6.56 4.54
N VAL A 10 -2.87 -6.34 5.75
CA VAL A 10 -2.12 -6.60 7.00
C VAL A 10 -1.85 -8.10 7.18
N LEU A 11 -2.87 -8.93 6.95
CA LEU A 11 -2.71 -10.39 6.98
C LEU A 11 -1.75 -10.86 5.88
N GLY A 12 -1.81 -10.24 4.70
CA GLY A 12 -0.87 -10.44 3.60
C GLY A 12 0.57 -10.12 4.00
N ALA A 13 0.79 -9.03 4.74
CA ALA A 13 2.12 -8.64 5.20
C ALA A 13 2.72 -9.60 6.24
N ILE A 14 1.88 -10.29 7.02
CA ILE A 14 2.32 -11.19 8.09
C ILE A 14 2.53 -12.63 7.57
N PHE A 15 1.58 -13.14 6.78
CA PHE A 15 1.55 -14.55 6.38
C PHE A 15 2.09 -14.80 4.97
N PHE A 16 2.20 -13.77 4.14
CA PHE A 16 2.57 -13.91 2.74
C PHE A 16 3.79 -13.07 2.39
N PRO A 17 4.44 -13.37 1.26
CA PRO A 17 5.59 -12.60 0.81
C PRO A 17 5.19 -11.15 0.45
N PRO A 18 6.15 -10.21 0.47
CA PRO A 18 5.89 -8.77 0.49
C PRO A 18 5.26 -8.22 -0.81
N TRP A 19 5.24 -8.99 -1.89
CA TRP A 19 4.49 -8.63 -3.11
C TRP A 19 2.97 -8.70 -2.91
N VAL A 20 2.47 -9.57 -2.03
CA VAL A 20 1.03 -9.71 -1.74
C VAL A 20 0.42 -8.44 -1.13
N PRO A 21 0.97 -7.87 -0.03
CA PRO A 21 0.47 -6.61 0.50
C PRO A 21 0.62 -5.45 -0.49
N LEU A 22 1.61 -5.47 -1.40
CA LEU A 22 1.76 -4.44 -2.44
C LEU A 22 0.62 -4.48 -3.49
N VAL A 23 0.17 -5.67 -3.87
CA VAL A 23 -1.03 -5.82 -4.72
C VAL A 23 -2.27 -5.32 -3.99
N CYS A 24 -2.40 -5.63 -2.69
CA CYS A 24 -3.49 -5.09 -1.86
C CYS A 24 -3.44 -3.56 -1.78
N MET A 25 -2.25 -2.97 -1.61
CA MET A 25 -2.04 -1.52 -1.62
C MET A 25 -2.49 -0.89 -2.94
N GLY A 26 -2.12 -1.49 -4.08
CA GLY A 26 -2.56 -1.03 -5.41
C GLY A 26 -4.08 -1.09 -5.56
N ALA A 27 -4.71 -2.21 -5.20
CA ALA A 27 -6.16 -2.36 -5.26
C ALA A 27 -6.91 -1.37 -4.35
N LEU A 28 -6.37 -1.12 -3.16
CA LEU A 28 -6.94 -0.18 -2.19
C LEU A 28 -6.78 1.26 -2.67
N ALA A 29 -5.63 1.60 -3.26
CA ALA A 29 -5.35 2.90 -3.84
C ALA A 29 -6.22 3.20 -5.08
N LEU A 30 -6.55 2.21 -5.91
CA LEU A 30 -7.42 2.45 -7.07
C LEU A 30 -8.87 2.75 -6.65
N ARG A 31 -9.35 2.11 -5.57
CA ARG A 31 -10.77 2.17 -5.20
C ARG A 31 -11.10 3.21 -4.13
N PHE A 32 -10.17 3.52 -3.24
CA PHE A 32 -10.41 4.40 -2.09
C PHE A 32 -9.27 5.40 -1.90
N ARG A 33 -9.62 6.63 -1.53
CA ARG A 33 -8.65 7.64 -1.08
C ARG A 33 -8.17 7.30 0.32
N ALA A 34 -7.18 6.43 0.39
CA ALA A 34 -6.80 5.78 1.61
C ALA A 34 -5.35 6.09 1.95
N TRP A 35 -5.19 6.99 2.93
CA TRP A 35 -3.96 7.13 3.72
C TRP A 35 -3.54 5.79 4.38
N GLU A 36 -4.49 4.86 4.52
CA GLU A 36 -4.29 3.49 5.00
C GLU A 36 -3.23 2.74 4.18
N VAL A 37 -3.05 3.08 2.88
CA VAL A 37 -2.01 2.50 2.02
C VAL A 37 -0.61 2.87 2.53
N ILE A 38 -0.41 4.09 3.04
CA ILE A 38 0.88 4.54 3.59
C ILE A 38 1.18 3.77 4.89
N ILE A 39 0.17 3.59 5.74
CA ILE A 39 0.30 2.82 6.99
C ILE A 39 0.67 1.37 6.68
N LEU A 40 0.04 0.77 5.65
CA LEU A 40 0.35 -0.58 5.21
C LEU A 40 1.79 -0.68 4.67
N GLY A 41 2.20 0.30 3.86
CA GLY A 41 3.57 0.36 3.33
C GLY A 41 4.62 0.45 4.45
N MET A 42 4.36 1.27 5.47
CA MET A 42 5.23 1.40 6.64
C MET A 42 5.31 0.10 7.45
N LEU A 43 4.18 -0.60 7.62
CA LEU A 43 4.15 -1.91 8.27
C LEU A 43 4.99 -2.95 7.50
N VAL A 44 4.86 -2.97 6.17
CA VAL A 44 5.61 -3.90 5.32
C VAL A 44 7.11 -3.59 5.34
N ASP A 45 7.49 -2.31 5.24
CA ASP A 45 8.89 -1.90 5.38
C ASP A 45 9.48 -2.35 6.72
N PHE A 46 8.73 -2.19 7.81
CA PHE A 46 9.18 -2.61 9.14
C PHE A 46 9.32 -4.13 9.29
N LEU A 47 8.41 -4.91 8.67
CA LEU A 47 8.42 -6.37 8.73
C LEU A 47 9.47 -7.01 7.81
N TRP A 48 9.66 -6.46 6.61
CA TRP A 48 10.37 -7.15 5.52
C TRP A 48 11.68 -6.48 5.10
N LEU A 49 11.92 -5.21 5.45
CA LEU A 49 13.13 -4.46 5.10
C LEU A 49 13.91 -4.11 6.37
N PRO A 50 14.65 -5.08 6.96
CA PRO A 50 15.55 -4.79 8.05
C PRO A 50 16.65 -3.83 7.57
N SER A 51 16.98 -2.86 8.42
CA SER A 51 17.85 -1.69 8.15
C SER A 51 19.28 -2.00 7.69
N GLY A 52 19.66 -3.27 7.57
CA GLY A 52 20.99 -3.73 7.12
C GLY A 52 21.11 -4.07 5.63
N ALA A 53 20.00 -4.17 4.88
CA ALA A 53 20.07 -4.42 3.43
C ALA A 53 20.28 -3.12 2.64
N PHE A 54 20.96 -3.17 1.49
CA PHE A 54 21.21 -1.99 0.62
C PHE A 54 19.91 -1.26 0.20
N PHE A 55 18.80 -2.01 0.13
CA PHE A 55 17.45 -1.49 -0.10
C PHE A 55 16.65 -1.27 1.20
N GLY A 56 17.13 -1.76 2.35
CA GLY A 56 16.48 -1.63 3.67
C GLY A 56 16.73 -0.30 4.38
N THR A 57 17.61 0.55 3.83
CA THR A 57 17.80 1.93 4.30
C THR A 57 16.68 2.88 3.83
N LEU A 58 15.95 2.52 2.77
CA LEU A 58 14.85 3.32 2.25
C LEU A 58 13.52 2.59 2.46
N PRO A 59 12.48 3.26 2.99
CA PRO A 59 11.16 2.65 3.18
C PRO A 59 10.42 2.57 1.83
N LEU A 60 10.83 1.60 1.00
CA LEU A 60 10.38 1.45 -0.39
C LEU A 60 8.87 1.27 -0.50
N PHE A 61 8.26 0.49 0.39
CA PHE A 61 6.82 0.26 0.37
C PHE A 61 6.05 1.49 0.83
N THR A 62 6.58 2.25 1.78
CA THR A 62 6.04 3.54 2.18
C THR A 62 6.11 4.53 1.02
N ILE A 63 7.23 4.61 0.31
CA ILE A 63 7.38 5.43 -0.89
C ILE A 63 6.37 5.03 -1.97
N ALA A 64 6.24 3.73 -2.25
CA ALA A 64 5.22 3.22 -3.14
C ALA A 64 3.80 3.61 -2.67
N GLY A 65 3.54 3.54 -1.36
CA GLY A 65 2.29 3.98 -0.76
C GLY A 65 2.01 5.46 -0.95
N LEU A 66 3.02 6.34 -0.84
CA LEU A 66 2.89 7.78 -1.10
C LEU A 66 2.59 8.03 -2.59
N ILE A 67 3.30 7.35 -3.50
CA ILE A 67 3.05 7.43 -4.94
C ILE A 67 1.64 6.94 -5.27
N LEU A 68 1.18 5.86 -4.65
CA LEU A 68 -0.17 5.33 -4.86
C LEU A 68 -1.25 6.23 -4.24
N ALA A 69 -0.98 6.85 -3.09
CA ALA A 69 -1.93 7.73 -2.42
C ALA A 69 -2.18 9.00 -3.24
N TRP A 70 -1.12 9.66 -3.71
CA TRP A 70 -1.20 10.94 -4.42
C TRP A 70 -1.12 10.83 -5.95
N GLY A 71 -0.32 9.93 -6.50
CA GLY A 71 -0.17 9.75 -7.94
C GLY A 71 -1.42 9.17 -8.61
N LEU A 72 -2.21 8.36 -7.88
CA LEU A 72 -3.49 7.85 -8.36
C LEU A 72 -4.68 8.74 -7.98
N GLU A 73 -4.48 9.85 -7.27
CA GLU A 73 -5.52 10.84 -6.97
C GLU A 73 -6.29 11.30 -8.24
N PRO A 74 -5.64 11.67 -9.38
CA PRO A 74 -6.36 12.05 -10.61
C PRO A 74 -7.10 10.89 -11.28
N LEU A 75 -6.54 9.68 -11.29
CA LEU A 75 -7.21 8.50 -11.83
C LEU A 75 -8.46 8.14 -11.02
N ARG A 76 -8.39 8.31 -9.69
CA ARG A 76 -9.49 7.99 -8.80
C ARG A 76 -10.68 8.94 -8.99
N SER A 77 -10.43 10.21 -9.29
CA SER A 77 -11.52 11.17 -9.56
C SER A 77 -12.24 10.86 -10.87
N GLU A 78 -11.54 10.40 -11.92
CA GLU A 78 -12.20 9.93 -13.16
C GLU A 78 -13.09 8.70 -12.93
N PHE A 79 -12.61 7.70 -12.16
CA PHE A 79 -13.37 6.49 -11.85
C PHE A 79 -14.58 6.74 -10.95
N LEU A 80 -14.55 7.76 -10.09
CA LEU A 80 -15.66 8.12 -9.21
C LEU A 80 -16.69 9.06 -9.87
N LEU A 81 -16.26 9.91 -10.81
CA LEU A 81 -17.14 10.85 -11.54
C LEU A 81 -17.95 10.19 -12.66
N ARG A 82 -17.48 9.07 -13.23
CA ARG A 82 -18.21 8.28 -14.25
C ARG A 82 -19.07 7.14 -13.66
N ARG A 83 -19.84 7.42 -12.61
CA ARG A 83 -20.83 6.47 -12.06
C ARG A 83 -22.26 6.91 -12.31
#